data_AF-A0AAX3IDN8-F1
#
_entry.id   AF-A0AAX3IDN8-F1
#
_cell.length_a   1.000
_cell.length_b   1.000
_cell.length_c   1.000
_cell.angle_alpha   90.00
_cell.angle_beta   90.00
_cell.angle_gamma   90.00
#
_symmetry.space_group_name_H-M   'P 1'
#
loop_
_entity.id
_entity.type
_entity.pdbx_description
1 polymer ?
#
loop_
_entity_poly.entity_id
_entity_poly.type
_entity_poly.pdbx_seq_one_letter_code
_entity_poly.pdbx_strand_id
1 'polypeptide(L)'
;MMFNKKQIASPSSTGDRGGAFERRVQASRLLAMCLGLPCAGVPTGYSIQKLQFQGRVLGHNTDDLIITSVCARTGENAVVRMQMKRTLTPSSNDFKEAVGLAWLDFVDPSFNKNFDQIQIVFDSSSLGQMKGAQQIVAFARSTLTHDVWKTKVNTKDFSNEKNRKAYDAMESAVKIYDLDAFSDDRFHEFVKSIEFLGESLDSDNDAGTNTQKQLISQQLPSLDKNMVWARLVLVCVELNGVAGEVSLSNLNAFMPELVDDFGIARLLLRAMGTSTESGLLEIKQHEFYEKLQKKLLLIGSPVMPTVNPNSTKDKSEFASQKLSLAISEASKNQALTEQDGVSSTIHATNKGASTIKQFTNDSIGEILDSWFPDYEHIANTNIRFRIQELQCELFAANIQTGELSEERFETTAYAEILVSTGEAPFLERKHKLWVSGQGHDELEVTWQFSFNMSKQKDYFARSKHFSSSFFASNYFREKLNAYEKVLDKILAGWKPVVRLGMLGKKEERFHNDLGLISNIPRNDELLEMSRRIKVINLILNLAEKNGIHLRFSDAAFDKMLTEELIVTAVQDLVNACTPRLPNPYRSVAYVRGEDWEICMIVKNFFIGFQKLKIIKPSVRF
;
A
#
# COMPACT_ATOMS: atom_id res chain seq x y z
N MET A 1 45.03 36.46 15.39
CA MET A 1 44.00 35.96 14.44
C MET A 1 43.63 34.53 14.84
N MET A 2 42.41 34.33 15.33
CA MET A 2 41.78 33.01 15.40
C MET A 2 40.64 33.02 14.39
N PHE A 3 40.82 32.31 13.27
CA PHE A 3 39.73 32.07 12.33
C PHE A 3 38.75 31.10 12.98
N ASN A 4 37.58 31.59 13.36
CA ASN A 4 36.49 30.75 13.80
C ASN A 4 36.02 29.92 12.58
N LYS A 5 36.40 28.64 12.52
CA LYS A 5 35.94 27.73 11.46
C LYS A 5 34.41 27.69 11.52
N LYS A 6 33.74 28.11 10.43
CA LYS A 6 32.29 27.94 10.26
C LYS A 6 31.97 26.47 10.51
N GLN A 7 31.10 26.19 11.50
CA GLN A 7 30.63 24.83 11.73
C GLN A 7 30.00 24.31 10.44
N ILE A 8 30.44 23.13 10.00
CA ILE A 8 29.91 22.48 8.80
C ILE A 8 28.49 22.02 9.17
N ALA A 9 27.48 22.80 8.76
CA ALA A 9 26.09 22.39 8.83
C ALA A 9 25.87 21.19 7.91
N SER A 10 25.01 20.25 8.30
CA SER A 10 24.63 19.15 7.42
C SER A 10 23.96 19.71 6.15
N PRO A 11 24.20 19.13 4.96
CA PRO A 11 23.50 19.52 3.74
C PRO A 11 21.97 19.51 3.88
N SER A 12 21.44 18.67 4.79
CA SER A 12 20.02 18.59 5.13
C SER A 12 19.46 19.84 5.83
N SER A 13 20.32 20.63 6.50
CA SER A 13 19.95 21.87 7.19
C SER A 13 20.15 23.12 6.32
N THR A 14 20.94 23.03 5.26
CA THR A 14 21.19 24.15 4.31
C THR A 14 20.43 24.01 2.99
N GLY A 15 19.88 22.82 2.67
CA GLY A 15 19.22 22.51 1.39
C GLY A 15 17.69 22.47 1.40
N ASP A 16 17.01 23.07 2.38
CA ASP A 16 15.53 23.17 2.47
C ASP A 16 14.74 21.86 2.19
N ARG A 17 15.31 20.72 2.60
CA ARG A 17 14.66 19.42 2.41
C ARG A 17 13.37 19.30 3.25
N GLY A 18 13.24 20.08 4.33
CA GLY A 18 11.98 20.18 5.10
C GLY A 18 10.87 20.83 4.28
N GLY A 19 11.12 22.00 3.68
CA GLY A 19 10.16 22.65 2.79
C GLY A 19 9.87 21.83 1.53
N ALA A 20 10.84 21.07 1.01
CA ALA A 20 10.60 20.15 -0.11
C ALA A 20 9.59 19.05 0.24
N PHE A 21 9.66 18.47 1.45
CA PHE A 21 8.66 17.52 1.94
C PHE A 21 7.28 18.16 2.03
N GLU A 22 7.17 19.32 2.66
CA GLU A 22 5.91 20.08 2.80
C GLU A 22 5.25 20.33 1.44
N ARG A 23 6.00 20.83 0.45
CA ARG A 23 5.48 21.11 -0.90
C ARG A 23 4.99 19.86 -1.62
N ARG A 24 5.61 18.70 -1.40
CA ARG A 24 5.15 17.44 -2.00
C ARG A 24 3.89 16.90 -1.33
N VAL A 25 3.77 17.07 -0.01
CA VAL A 25 2.53 16.81 0.73
C VAL A 25 1.41 17.71 0.22
N GLN A 26 1.65 19.01 0.06
CA GLN A 26 0.70 19.96 -0.52
C GLN A 26 0.32 19.59 -1.97
N ALA A 27 1.30 19.21 -2.80
CA ALA A 27 1.08 18.83 -4.19
C ALA A 27 0.20 17.58 -4.35
N SER A 28 0.27 16.61 -3.42
CA SER A 28 -0.62 15.46 -3.46
C SER A 28 -2.09 15.84 -3.16
N ARG A 29 -2.31 16.84 -2.29
CA ARG A 29 -3.65 17.40 -2.03
C ARG A 29 -4.15 18.22 -3.22
N LEU A 30 -3.27 18.99 -3.86
CA LEU A 30 -3.58 19.72 -5.09
C LEU A 30 -3.99 18.77 -6.22
N LEU A 31 -3.25 17.67 -6.41
CA LEU A 31 -3.59 16.64 -7.39
C LEU A 31 -4.98 16.04 -7.13
N ALA A 32 -5.26 15.66 -5.88
CA ALA A 32 -6.56 15.13 -5.48
C ALA A 32 -7.71 16.13 -5.72
N MET A 33 -7.48 17.43 -5.42
CA MET A 33 -8.42 18.50 -5.71
C MET A 33 -8.69 18.64 -7.20
N CYS A 34 -7.64 18.70 -8.03
CA CYS A 34 -7.78 18.84 -9.48
C CYS A 34 -8.56 17.67 -10.09
N LEU A 35 -8.30 16.44 -9.63
CA LEU A 35 -8.98 15.24 -10.11
C LEU A 35 -10.35 14.99 -9.47
N GLY A 36 -10.67 15.65 -8.35
CA GLY A 36 -11.90 15.41 -7.59
C GLY A 36 -11.94 14.04 -6.91
N LEU A 37 -10.77 13.51 -6.52
CA LEU A 37 -10.64 12.19 -5.92
C LEU A 37 -10.57 12.26 -4.39
N PRO A 38 -10.93 11.15 -3.69
CA PRO A 38 -10.66 11.02 -2.27
C PRO A 38 -9.16 11.22 -1.97
N CYS A 39 -8.85 11.85 -0.85
CA CYS A 39 -7.49 12.14 -0.43
C CYS A 39 -7.25 11.62 0.99
N ALA A 40 -6.06 11.05 1.24
CA ALA A 40 -5.66 10.65 2.59
C ALA A 40 -5.58 11.88 3.51
N GLY A 41 -6.13 11.77 4.71
CA GLY A 41 -6.28 12.91 5.62
C GLY A 41 -7.44 13.85 5.27
N VAL A 42 -8.34 13.48 4.37
CA VAL A 42 -9.64 14.18 4.20
C VAL A 42 -10.75 13.23 4.62
N PRO A 43 -11.80 13.70 5.34
CA PRO A 43 -12.90 12.84 5.77
C PRO A 43 -13.51 12.02 4.62
N THR A 44 -13.87 10.76 4.90
CA THR A 44 -14.42 9.87 3.87
C THR A 44 -15.72 10.42 3.29
N GLY A 45 -15.83 10.44 1.97
CA GLY A 45 -16.99 11.00 1.25
C GLY A 45 -16.93 12.52 1.02
N TYR A 46 -15.85 13.17 1.46
CA TYR A 46 -15.57 14.57 1.18
C TYR A 46 -14.63 14.72 -0.01
N SER A 47 -14.81 15.81 -0.76
CA SER A 47 -13.94 16.19 -1.88
C SER A 47 -13.35 17.57 -1.62
N ILE A 48 -12.07 17.75 -1.94
CA ILE A 48 -11.37 19.03 -1.74
C ILE A 48 -11.95 20.07 -2.71
N GLN A 49 -12.27 21.25 -2.18
CA GLN A 49 -12.80 22.39 -2.93
C GLN A 49 -11.78 23.53 -3.01
N LYS A 50 -11.03 23.75 -1.93
CA LYS A 50 -10.07 24.85 -1.82
C LYS A 50 -8.87 24.40 -0.99
N LEU A 51 -7.69 24.86 -1.40
CA LEU A 51 -6.45 24.80 -0.65
C LEU A 51 -5.97 26.21 -0.36
N GLN A 52 -5.56 26.47 0.87
CA GLN A 52 -5.02 27.75 1.33
C GLN A 52 -3.69 27.48 2.03
N PHE A 53 -2.63 28.11 1.55
CA PHE A 53 -1.25 27.89 1.97
C PHE A 53 -0.87 28.93 3.02
N GLN A 54 -0.13 28.54 4.05
CA GLN A 54 0.35 29.46 5.11
C GLN A 54 -0.79 30.27 5.76
N GLY A 55 -1.78 29.57 6.32
CA GLY A 55 -3.04 30.13 6.83
C GLY A 55 -2.95 31.06 8.04
N ARG A 56 -1.76 31.35 8.57
CA ARG A 56 -1.56 32.15 9.80
C ARG A 56 -2.21 33.51 9.74
N VAL A 57 -2.06 34.21 8.62
CA VAL A 57 -2.59 35.57 8.42
C VAL A 57 -4.12 35.59 8.46
N LEU A 58 -4.76 34.44 8.18
CA LEU A 58 -6.21 34.26 8.18
C LEU A 58 -6.72 33.62 9.49
N GLY A 59 -5.90 33.61 10.54
CA GLY A 59 -6.30 33.19 11.89
C GLY A 59 -6.15 31.69 12.17
N HIS A 60 -5.54 30.91 11.28
CA HIS A 60 -5.22 29.51 11.55
C HIS A 60 -3.89 29.39 12.29
N ASN A 61 -3.85 28.65 13.39
CA ASN A 61 -2.62 28.40 14.13
C ASN A 61 -1.82 27.25 13.54
N THR A 62 -2.52 26.22 13.07
CA THR A 62 -2.01 25.12 12.24
C THR A 62 -2.13 25.56 10.79
N ASP A 63 -1.02 26.00 10.19
CA ASP A 63 -1.04 26.95 9.09
C ASP A 63 -0.44 26.46 7.77
N ASP A 64 0.42 25.44 7.75
CA ASP A 64 1.13 25.04 6.52
C ASP A 64 0.18 24.71 5.35
N LEU A 65 -0.99 24.11 5.61
CA LEU A 65 -2.06 23.95 4.61
C LEU A 65 -3.45 23.86 5.25
N ILE A 66 -4.39 24.64 4.74
CA ILE A 66 -5.81 24.58 5.09
C ILE A 66 -6.58 24.02 3.90
N ILE A 67 -7.37 22.98 4.14
CA ILE A 67 -8.17 22.29 3.14
C ILE A 67 -9.63 22.51 3.46
N THR A 68 -10.35 23.19 2.57
CA THR A 68 -11.81 23.21 2.60
C THR A 68 -12.34 22.09 1.73
N SER A 69 -13.17 21.23 2.31
CA SER A 69 -13.76 20.07 1.62
C SER A 69 -15.27 20.02 1.84
N VAL A 70 -15.98 19.36 0.93
CA VAL A 70 -17.44 19.24 0.98
C VAL A 70 -17.89 17.79 0.85
N CYS A 71 -18.87 17.38 1.66
CA CYS A 71 -19.50 16.07 1.56
C CYS A 71 -20.40 16.02 0.32
N ALA A 72 -20.14 15.10 -0.59
CA ALA A 72 -20.97 14.95 -1.79
C ALA A 72 -22.44 14.56 -1.49
N ARG A 73 -22.71 13.98 -0.32
CA ARG A 73 -24.04 13.50 0.07
C ARG A 73 -24.86 14.54 0.83
N THR A 74 -24.24 15.23 1.79
CA THR A 74 -24.95 16.16 2.69
C THR A 74 -24.75 17.62 2.30
N GLY A 75 -23.73 17.94 1.50
CA GLY A 75 -23.34 19.32 1.19
C GLY A 75 -22.63 20.03 2.35
N GLU A 76 -22.37 19.33 3.46
CA GLU A 76 -21.68 19.90 4.62
C GLU A 76 -20.19 20.14 4.31
N ASN A 77 -19.67 21.24 4.85
CA ASN A 77 -18.26 21.59 4.73
C ASN A 77 -17.47 21.04 5.92
N ALA A 78 -16.22 20.64 5.65
CA ALA A 78 -15.22 20.27 6.64
C ALA A 78 -13.91 21.00 6.34
N VAL A 79 -13.28 21.52 7.38
CA VAL A 79 -11.96 22.15 7.29
C VAL A 79 -10.90 21.24 7.91
N VAL A 80 -9.90 20.87 7.11
CA VAL A 80 -8.70 20.17 7.60
C VAL A 80 -7.56 21.16 7.70
N ARG A 81 -6.96 21.30 8.88
CA ARG A 81 -5.80 22.16 9.13
C ARG A 81 -4.57 21.27 9.28
N MET A 82 -3.53 21.50 8.48
CA MET A 82 -2.33 20.67 8.46
C MET A 82 -1.08 21.45 8.88
N GLN A 83 -0.30 20.87 9.81
CA GLN A 83 1.10 21.22 10.05
C GLN A 83 1.98 20.11 9.48
N MET A 84 3.05 20.44 8.78
CA MET A 84 4.01 19.52 8.20
C MET A 84 5.38 19.67 8.85
N LYS A 85 5.89 18.60 9.45
CA LYS A 85 7.24 18.53 10.03
C LYS A 85 7.92 17.27 9.54
N ARG A 86 8.91 17.40 8.64
CA ARG A 86 9.60 16.22 8.06
C ARG A 86 10.09 15.26 9.14
N THR A 87 10.78 15.77 10.16
CA THR A 87 11.27 14.98 11.29
C THR A 87 10.53 15.41 12.55
N LEU A 88 9.90 14.45 13.24
CA LEU A 88 9.06 14.76 14.39
C LEU A 88 9.17 13.67 15.44
N THR A 89 9.28 14.06 16.71
CA THR A 89 9.26 13.15 17.86
C THR A 89 8.45 13.76 19.00
N PRO A 90 7.75 12.97 19.83
CA PRO A 90 6.97 13.54 20.93
C PRO A 90 7.79 14.36 21.94
N SER A 91 9.10 14.14 22.02
CA SER A 91 10.00 14.88 22.92
C SER A 91 10.52 16.19 22.32
N SER A 92 10.32 16.47 21.03
CA SER A 92 10.87 17.67 20.39
C SER A 92 10.05 18.93 20.71
N ASN A 93 10.70 20.09 20.61
CA ASN A 93 10.00 21.37 20.73
C ASN A 93 9.01 21.57 19.58
N ASP A 94 9.38 21.19 18.35
CA ASP A 94 8.51 21.24 17.17
C ASP A 94 7.20 20.46 17.38
N PHE A 95 7.25 19.32 18.08
CA PHE A 95 6.05 18.56 18.42
C PHE A 95 5.17 19.30 19.42
N LYS A 96 5.76 19.83 20.50
CA LYS A 96 5.01 20.59 21.51
C LYS A 96 4.40 21.85 20.93
N GLU A 97 5.12 22.54 20.06
CA GLU A 97 4.63 23.71 19.33
C GLU A 97 3.47 23.33 18.40
N ALA A 98 3.65 22.32 17.54
CA ALA A 98 2.59 21.88 16.62
C ALA A 98 1.31 21.43 17.36
N VAL A 99 1.45 20.69 18.47
CA VAL A 99 0.30 20.28 19.30
C VAL A 99 -0.33 21.46 20.03
N GLY A 100 0.47 22.42 20.52
CA GLY A 100 -0.03 23.63 21.17
C GLY A 100 -0.79 24.55 20.21
N LEU A 101 -0.28 24.73 18.99
CA LEU A 101 -0.96 25.48 17.92
C LEU A 101 -2.25 24.77 17.49
N ALA A 102 -2.23 23.44 17.35
CA ALA A 102 -3.42 22.65 17.11
C ALA A 102 -4.47 22.82 18.22
N TRP A 103 -4.04 22.92 19.48
CA TRP A 103 -4.96 23.19 20.58
C TRP A 103 -5.66 24.53 20.42
N LEU A 104 -4.93 25.59 20.07
CA LEU A 104 -5.52 26.91 19.83
C LEU A 104 -6.57 26.89 18.73
N ASP A 105 -6.36 26.11 17.65
CA ASP A 105 -7.39 25.93 16.62
C ASP A 105 -8.59 25.14 17.13
N PHE A 106 -8.38 24.10 17.94
CA PHE A 106 -9.47 23.27 18.45
C PHE A 106 -10.41 24.03 19.40
N VAL A 107 -9.86 24.93 20.22
CA VAL A 107 -10.63 25.72 21.17
C VAL A 107 -11.26 26.96 20.55
N ASP A 108 -10.87 27.30 19.32
CA ASP A 108 -11.47 28.40 18.58
C ASP A 108 -12.96 28.12 18.32
N PRO A 109 -13.88 29.08 18.59
CA PRO A 109 -15.31 28.87 18.38
C PRO A 109 -15.72 28.52 16.94
N SER A 110 -14.88 28.82 15.95
CA SER A 110 -15.11 28.45 14.55
C SER A 110 -14.83 26.98 14.24
N PHE A 111 -14.14 26.25 15.14
CA PHE A 111 -13.79 24.85 14.93
C PHE A 111 -15.00 23.93 15.07
N ASN A 112 -15.38 23.29 13.97
CA ASN A 112 -16.50 22.36 14.00
C ASN A 112 -16.05 20.95 14.42
N LYS A 113 -16.25 20.62 15.70
CA LYS A 113 -15.83 19.32 16.29
C LYS A 113 -16.39 18.07 15.60
N ASN A 114 -17.46 18.18 14.81
CA ASN A 114 -18.05 17.04 14.11
C ASN A 114 -17.40 16.76 12.75
N PHE A 115 -16.81 17.78 12.12
CA PHE A 115 -16.39 17.72 10.72
C PHE A 115 -14.95 18.17 10.51
N ASP A 116 -14.47 19.16 11.26
CA ASP A 116 -13.12 19.67 11.15
C ASP A 116 -12.10 18.69 11.72
N GLN A 117 -10.90 18.71 11.15
CA GLN A 117 -9.78 17.88 11.57
C GLN A 117 -8.51 18.70 11.67
N ILE A 118 -7.64 18.31 12.60
CA ILE A 118 -6.30 18.88 12.72
C ILE A 118 -5.28 17.77 12.50
N GLN A 119 -4.30 18.02 11.64
CA GLN A 119 -3.37 17.00 11.20
C GLN A 119 -1.94 17.49 11.34
N ILE A 120 -1.11 16.65 11.96
CA ILE A 120 0.32 16.85 12.02
C ILE A 120 0.96 15.77 11.14
N VAL A 121 1.47 16.20 9.99
CA VAL A 121 2.05 15.36 8.95
C VAL A 121 3.56 15.30 9.13
N PHE A 122 4.12 14.10 9.03
CA PHE A 122 5.56 13.87 9.16
C PHE A 122 6.05 12.84 8.14
N ASP A 123 7.36 12.82 7.86
CA ASP A 123 7.90 11.83 6.95
C ASP A 123 7.88 10.44 7.59
N SER A 124 7.54 9.43 6.80
CA SER A 124 7.44 8.03 7.20
C SER A 124 8.67 7.48 7.92
N SER A 125 9.87 8.05 7.73
CA SER A 125 11.06 7.71 8.52
C SER A 125 10.92 7.97 10.02
N SER A 126 10.05 8.91 10.43
CA SER A 126 9.77 9.22 11.84
C SER A 126 8.70 8.31 12.47
N LEU A 127 8.09 7.39 11.71
CA LEU A 127 7.02 6.50 12.21
C LEU A 127 7.42 5.74 13.47
N GLY A 128 8.64 5.20 13.53
CA GLY A 128 9.09 4.45 14.72
C GLY A 128 9.10 5.25 16.02
N GLN A 129 9.26 6.58 15.93
CA GLN A 129 9.25 7.52 17.06
C GLN A 129 7.82 8.05 17.32
N MET A 130 7.04 8.26 16.26
CA MET A 130 5.67 8.80 16.33
C MET A 130 4.58 7.75 16.60
N LYS A 131 4.89 6.44 16.52
CA LYS A 131 3.95 5.34 16.83
C LYS A 131 3.25 5.52 18.18
N GLY A 132 3.96 6.02 19.20
CA GLY A 132 3.36 6.30 20.50
C GLY A 132 2.25 7.36 20.44
N ALA A 133 2.48 8.46 19.72
CA ALA A 133 1.48 9.50 19.53
C ALA A 133 0.25 9.02 18.75
N GLN A 134 0.46 8.25 17.67
CA GLN A 134 -0.64 7.63 16.91
C GLN A 134 -1.47 6.68 17.78
N GLN A 135 -0.82 5.88 18.62
CA GLN A 135 -1.49 4.95 19.53
C GLN A 135 -2.30 5.69 20.61
N ILE A 136 -1.78 6.80 21.15
CA ILE A 136 -2.47 7.61 22.15
C ILE A 136 -3.76 8.22 21.57
N VAL A 137 -3.72 8.73 20.34
CA VAL A 137 -4.92 9.19 19.60
C VAL A 137 -5.91 8.05 19.40
N ALA A 138 -5.45 6.86 19.00
CA ALA A 138 -6.32 5.70 18.83
C ALA A 138 -7.00 5.29 20.15
N PHE A 139 -6.27 5.31 21.27
CA PHE A 139 -6.83 5.06 22.59
C PHE A 139 -7.89 6.11 22.96
N ALA A 140 -7.62 7.40 22.71
CA ALA A 140 -8.58 8.47 22.96
C ALA A 140 -9.89 8.26 22.19
N ARG A 141 -9.79 7.92 20.89
CA ARG A 141 -10.96 7.65 20.03
C ARG A 141 -11.75 6.40 20.47
N SER A 142 -11.08 5.43 21.10
CA SER A 142 -11.69 4.18 21.60
C SER A 142 -12.33 4.28 22.99
N THR A 143 -12.41 5.48 23.57
CA THR A 143 -12.86 5.70 24.96
C THR A 143 -13.86 6.85 25.05
N LEU A 144 -14.75 6.78 26.05
CA LEU A 144 -15.80 7.78 26.26
C LEU A 144 -15.37 8.90 27.21
N THR A 145 -14.51 8.59 28.19
CA THR A 145 -14.06 9.55 29.22
C THR A 145 -12.55 9.58 29.33
N HIS A 146 -12.03 10.71 29.83
CA HIS A 146 -10.61 10.88 30.06
C HIS A 146 -10.05 9.87 31.07
N ASP A 147 -10.77 9.57 32.17
CA ASP A 147 -10.30 8.60 33.17
C ASP A 147 -10.02 7.21 32.60
N VAL A 148 -10.92 6.71 31.74
CA VAL A 148 -10.74 5.40 31.09
C VAL A 148 -9.58 5.46 30.11
N TRP A 149 -9.44 6.57 29.38
CA TRP A 149 -8.32 6.80 28.48
C TRP A 149 -6.99 6.83 29.23
N LYS A 150 -6.86 7.65 30.28
CA LYS A 150 -5.67 7.77 31.14
C LYS A 150 -5.34 6.45 31.83
N THR A 151 -6.35 5.68 32.23
CA THR A 151 -6.15 4.31 32.74
C THR A 151 -5.48 3.45 31.66
N LYS A 152 -6.03 3.36 30.44
CA LYS A 152 -5.40 2.63 29.33
C LYS A 152 -3.95 3.07 29.06
N VAL A 153 -3.67 4.37 29.11
CA VAL A 153 -2.32 4.89 28.90
C VAL A 153 -1.33 4.42 29.98
N ASN A 154 -1.79 4.37 31.23
CA ASN A 154 -0.94 4.08 32.39
C ASN A 154 -0.90 2.61 32.80
N THR A 155 -1.85 1.78 32.37
CA THR A 155 -1.85 0.34 32.69
C THR A 155 -0.59 -0.33 32.15
N LYS A 156 0.23 -0.83 33.08
CA LYS A 156 1.43 -1.62 32.79
C LYS A 156 1.05 -2.84 31.93
N ASP A 157 1.93 -3.22 31.01
CA ASP A 157 1.77 -4.33 30.05
C ASP A 157 0.67 -4.17 28.99
N PHE A 158 -0.29 -3.25 29.19
CA PHE A 158 -1.24 -2.83 28.15
C PHE A 158 -0.69 -1.69 27.29
N SER A 159 0.04 -0.75 27.90
CA SER A 159 0.64 0.41 27.25
C SER A 159 2.13 0.52 27.55
N ASN A 160 2.89 1.04 26.58
CA ASN A 160 4.36 1.12 26.66
C ASN A 160 4.86 2.53 27.03
N GLU A 161 6.17 2.66 27.26
CA GLU A 161 6.78 3.92 27.67
C GLU A 161 6.68 5.01 26.57
N LYS A 162 6.72 4.63 25.29
CA LYS A 162 6.55 5.58 24.18
C LYS A 162 5.17 6.22 24.19
N ASN A 163 4.13 5.45 24.49
CA ASN A 163 2.76 5.95 24.64
C ASN A 163 2.67 6.94 25.80
N ARG A 164 3.21 6.58 26.97
CA ARG A 164 3.22 7.48 28.15
C ARG A 164 3.95 8.79 27.87
N LYS A 165 5.16 8.71 27.30
CA LYS A 165 5.93 9.90 26.88
C LYS A 165 5.17 10.76 25.88
N ALA A 166 4.45 10.16 24.93
CA ALA A 166 3.65 10.90 23.97
C ALA A 166 2.42 11.57 24.62
N TYR A 167 1.73 10.88 25.51
CA TYR A 167 0.64 11.46 26.31
C TYR A 167 1.15 12.66 27.13
N ASP A 168 2.24 12.48 27.89
CA ASP A 168 2.81 13.53 28.75
C ASP A 168 3.25 14.73 27.92
N ALA A 169 3.83 14.51 26.73
CA ALA A 169 4.23 15.57 25.83
C ALA A 169 3.03 16.35 25.27
N MET A 170 1.95 15.67 24.88
CA MET A 170 0.72 16.34 24.43
C MET A 170 0.05 17.11 25.55
N GLU A 171 -0.07 16.51 26.74
CA GLU A 171 -0.69 17.15 27.90
C GLU A 171 0.12 18.40 28.32
N SER A 172 1.45 18.29 28.33
CA SER A 172 2.33 19.42 28.61
C SER A 172 2.21 20.51 27.56
N ALA A 173 2.14 20.15 26.27
CA ALA A 173 1.96 21.12 25.19
C ALA A 173 0.65 21.89 25.35
N VAL A 174 -0.46 21.19 25.61
CA VAL A 174 -1.76 21.83 25.81
C VAL A 174 -1.75 22.73 27.04
N LYS A 175 -1.20 22.28 28.18
CA LYS A 175 -1.11 23.10 29.40
C LYS A 175 -0.31 24.39 29.22
N ILE A 176 0.71 24.39 28.36
CA ILE A 176 1.49 25.61 28.06
C ILE A 176 0.65 26.63 27.28
N TYR A 177 -0.21 26.17 26.38
CA TYR A 177 -1.00 27.03 25.50
C TYR A 177 -2.38 27.38 26.09
N ASP A 178 -2.92 26.55 26.98
CA ASP A 178 -4.18 26.75 27.68
C ASP A 178 -3.95 27.41 29.04
N LEU A 179 -3.56 28.68 29.02
CA LEU A 179 -3.04 29.51 30.12
C LEU A 179 -3.91 29.65 31.40
N ASP A 180 -4.91 28.80 31.65
CA ASP A 180 -5.55 28.53 32.97
C ASP A 180 -6.89 27.73 32.83
N ALA A 181 -7.31 27.34 31.62
CA ALA A 181 -8.60 26.70 31.35
C ALA A 181 -8.52 25.18 31.04
N PHE A 182 -7.40 24.56 31.43
CA PHE A 182 -7.15 23.15 31.17
C PHE A 182 -8.18 22.28 31.90
N SER A 183 -8.81 21.37 31.16
CA SER A 183 -9.65 20.32 31.72
C SER A 183 -9.35 19.00 31.03
N ASP A 184 -9.32 17.93 31.81
CA ASP A 184 -9.08 16.57 31.35
C ASP A 184 -10.05 16.14 30.23
N ASP A 185 -11.34 16.49 30.35
CA ASP A 185 -12.34 16.16 29.33
C ASP A 185 -12.10 16.90 28.00
N ARG A 186 -11.81 18.21 28.03
CA ARG A 186 -11.48 18.96 26.81
C ARG A 186 -10.19 18.48 26.16
N PHE A 187 -9.19 18.10 26.96
CA PHE A 187 -7.96 17.51 26.45
C PHE A 187 -8.24 16.18 25.75
N HIS A 188 -9.09 15.33 26.32
CA HIS A 188 -9.51 14.08 25.69
C HIS A 188 -10.28 14.33 24.38
N GLU A 189 -11.20 15.29 24.34
CA GLU A 189 -11.90 15.69 23.11
C GLU A 189 -10.94 16.19 22.02
N PHE A 190 -9.98 17.04 22.40
CA PHE A 190 -8.95 17.54 21.48
C PHE A 190 -8.15 16.40 20.87
N VAL A 191 -7.66 15.47 21.70
CA VAL A 191 -6.86 14.35 21.20
C VAL A 191 -7.66 13.42 20.28
N LYS A 192 -8.99 13.39 20.38
CA LYS A 192 -9.84 12.70 19.39
C LYS A 192 -9.86 13.40 18.03
N SER A 193 -9.78 14.73 18.01
CA SER A 193 -9.81 15.58 16.79
C SER A 193 -8.48 15.74 16.06
N ILE A 194 -7.35 15.44 16.72
CA ILE A 194 -6.02 15.51 16.10
C ILE A 194 -5.63 14.17 15.45
N GLU A 195 -4.87 14.21 14.36
CA GLU A 195 -4.31 13.04 13.69
C GLU A 195 -2.83 13.24 13.35
N PHE A 196 -2.04 12.18 13.52
CA PHE A 196 -0.63 12.16 13.17
C PHE A 196 -0.44 11.30 11.92
N LEU A 197 -0.11 11.93 10.79
CA LEU A 197 -0.06 11.28 9.48
C LEU A 197 1.39 11.10 9.00
N GLY A 198 1.81 9.85 8.84
CA GLY A 198 3.11 9.52 8.26
C GLY A 198 3.01 9.39 6.74
N GLU A 199 3.78 10.19 6.00
CA GLU A 199 3.77 10.24 4.53
C GLU A 199 5.14 9.87 3.95
N SER A 200 5.18 9.15 2.83
CA SER A 200 6.43 8.81 2.11
C SER A 200 6.61 9.73 0.90
N LEU A 201 6.83 11.02 1.16
CA LEU A 201 6.91 12.10 0.17
C LEU A 201 8.18 12.95 0.34
N ASP A 202 9.23 12.43 1.00
CA ASP A 202 10.46 13.18 1.25
C ASP A 202 11.35 13.30 0.01
N SER A 203 11.26 12.33 -0.90
CA SER A 203 11.98 12.34 -2.18
C SER A 203 11.08 12.09 -3.39
N ASP A 204 11.57 12.48 -4.56
CA ASP A 204 10.90 12.26 -5.85
C ASP A 204 10.78 10.77 -6.23
N ASN A 205 11.54 9.90 -5.56
CA ASN A 205 11.58 8.46 -5.78
C ASN A 205 10.94 7.67 -4.63
N ASP A 206 10.43 8.36 -3.60
CA ASP A 206 9.76 7.68 -2.50
C ASP A 206 8.46 7.03 -2.96
N ALA A 207 8.04 6.00 -2.22
CA ALA A 207 6.86 5.21 -2.56
C ALA A 207 5.61 6.08 -2.74
N GLY A 208 5.37 7.05 -1.84
CA GLY A 208 4.23 7.96 -1.91
C GLY A 208 4.28 8.87 -3.13
N THR A 209 5.46 9.40 -3.48
CA THR A 209 5.62 10.25 -4.67
C THR A 209 5.36 9.44 -5.95
N ASN A 210 5.87 8.21 -6.01
CA ASN A 210 5.61 7.31 -7.12
C ASN A 210 4.13 6.94 -7.25
N THR A 211 3.41 6.81 -6.12
CA THR A 211 1.95 6.65 -6.14
C THR A 211 1.25 7.85 -6.79
N GLN A 212 1.65 9.08 -6.47
CA GLN A 212 1.06 10.28 -7.10
C GLN A 212 1.38 10.37 -8.60
N LYS A 213 2.63 10.10 -9.00
CA LYS A 213 3.04 10.04 -10.41
C LYS A 213 2.25 8.96 -11.17
N GLN A 214 2.01 7.82 -10.53
CA GLN A 214 1.21 6.76 -11.15
C GLN A 214 -0.26 7.18 -11.31
N LEU A 215 -0.84 7.86 -10.33
CA LEU A 215 -2.20 8.41 -10.44
C LEU A 215 -2.30 9.39 -11.61
N ILE A 216 -1.30 10.26 -11.79
CA ILE A 216 -1.20 11.16 -12.94
C ILE A 216 -1.21 10.38 -14.26
N SER A 217 -0.37 9.35 -14.40
CA SER A 217 -0.35 8.51 -15.61
C SER A 217 -1.71 7.91 -15.95
N GLN A 218 -2.50 7.57 -14.94
CA GLN A 218 -3.82 6.98 -15.14
C GLN A 218 -4.86 7.99 -15.58
N GLN A 219 -4.87 9.16 -14.96
CA GLN A 219 -5.91 10.17 -15.20
C GLN A 219 -5.56 11.07 -16.40
N LEU A 220 -4.28 11.22 -16.70
CA LEU A 220 -3.75 12.10 -17.73
C LEU A 220 -2.75 11.34 -18.64
N PRO A 221 -3.18 10.25 -19.30
CA PRO A 221 -2.28 9.32 -20.00
C PRO A 221 -1.52 9.91 -21.18
N SER A 222 -1.96 11.07 -21.70
CA SER A 222 -1.29 11.79 -22.78
C SER A 222 -0.16 12.70 -22.31
N LEU A 223 0.05 12.84 -21.01
CA LEU A 223 1.02 13.75 -20.41
C LEU A 223 2.15 13.00 -19.70
N ASP A 224 3.34 13.60 -19.70
CA ASP A 224 4.45 13.07 -18.92
C ASP A 224 4.16 13.24 -17.42
N LYS A 225 4.12 12.12 -16.71
CA LYS A 225 3.76 12.09 -15.29
C LYS A 225 4.73 12.85 -14.38
N ASN A 226 6.02 12.86 -14.75
CA ASN A 226 7.04 13.56 -13.97
C ASN A 226 6.91 15.07 -14.18
N MET A 227 6.62 15.52 -15.41
CA MET A 227 6.40 16.92 -15.71
C MET A 227 5.15 17.47 -15.02
N VAL A 228 4.03 16.73 -15.04
CA VAL A 228 2.82 17.13 -14.32
C VAL A 228 3.08 17.18 -12.81
N TRP A 229 3.76 16.17 -12.25
CA TRP A 229 4.11 16.17 -10.82
C TRP A 229 5.00 17.36 -10.44
N ALA A 230 6.08 17.58 -11.20
CA ALA A 230 6.98 18.71 -10.99
C ALA A 230 6.23 20.04 -11.09
N ARG A 231 5.27 20.16 -12.02
CA ARG A 231 4.45 21.36 -12.16
C ARG A 231 3.54 21.58 -10.96
N LEU A 232 2.88 20.55 -10.44
CA LEU A 232 2.06 20.64 -9.24
C LEU A 232 2.88 21.09 -8.02
N VAL A 233 4.09 20.52 -7.85
CA VAL A 233 5.02 20.93 -6.79
C VAL A 233 5.44 22.39 -6.98
N LEU A 234 5.73 22.83 -8.20
CA LEU A 234 6.09 24.22 -8.49
C LEU A 234 4.95 25.20 -8.17
N VAL A 235 3.71 24.86 -8.53
CA VAL A 235 2.53 25.65 -8.16
C VAL A 235 2.41 25.77 -6.64
N CYS A 236 2.67 24.67 -5.90
CA CYS A 236 2.69 24.71 -4.45
C CYS A 236 3.83 25.60 -3.91
N VAL A 237 5.02 25.60 -4.51
CA VAL A 237 6.12 26.52 -4.15
C VAL A 237 5.67 27.98 -4.29
N GLU A 238 5.08 28.33 -5.43
CA GLU A 238 4.62 29.69 -5.73
C GLU A 238 3.55 30.14 -4.74
N LEU A 239 2.52 29.31 -4.51
CA LEU A 239 1.44 29.59 -3.59
C LEU A 239 1.93 29.69 -2.14
N ASN A 240 2.84 28.81 -1.71
CA ASN A 240 3.38 28.83 -0.35
C ASN A 240 4.17 30.13 -0.10
N GLY A 241 4.92 30.62 -1.08
CA GLY A 241 5.71 31.85 -0.97
C GLY A 241 4.90 33.13 -0.80
N VAL A 242 3.60 33.10 -1.12
CA VAL A 242 2.69 34.26 -1.04
C VAL A 242 1.47 34.03 -0.14
N ALA A 243 1.44 32.93 0.62
CA ALA A 243 0.26 32.50 1.39
C ALA A 243 -1.03 32.45 0.53
N GLY A 244 -0.91 31.90 -0.68
CA GLY A 244 -1.96 31.93 -1.69
C GLY A 244 -3.06 30.90 -1.48
N GLU A 245 -4.13 31.03 -2.28
CA GLU A 245 -5.27 30.11 -2.30
C GLU A 245 -5.53 29.59 -3.73
N VAL A 246 -5.87 28.31 -3.82
CA VAL A 246 -6.25 27.68 -5.09
C VAL A 246 -7.52 26.85 -4.95
N SER A 247 -8.38 26.96 -5.94
CA SER A 247 -9.59 26.17 -6.14
C SER A 247 -9.78 25.95 -7.65
N LEU A 248 -10.82 25.22 -8.04
CA LEU A 248 -11.09 25.02 -9.47
C LEU A 248 -11.38 26.34 -10.21
N SER A 249 -11.93 27.36 -9.54
CA SER A 249 -12.32 28.61 -10.19
C SER A 249 -11.13 29.50 -10.58
N ASN A 250 -9.97 29.33 -9.94
CA ASN A 250 -8.76 30.11 -10.22
C ASN A 250 -7.57 29.25 -10.67
N LEU A 251 -7.76 27.93 -10.85
CA LEU A 251 -6.71 27.00 -11.27
C LEU A 251 -6.01 27.43 -12.57
N ASN A 252 -6.76 28.07 -13.49
CA ASN A 252 -6.25 28.56 -14.77
C ASN A 252 -5.20 29.68 -14.64
N ALA A 253 -5.18 30.41 -13.53
CA ALA A 253 -4.15 31.42 -13.30
C ALA A 253 -2.79 30.78 -12.95
N PHE A 254 -2.80 29.59 -12.36
CA PHE A 254 -1.59 28.94 -11.85
C PHE A 254 -1.04 27.87 -12.78
N MET A 255 -1.88 27.18 -13.54
CA MET A 255 -1.49 26.06 -14.39
C MET A 255 -2.40 25.96 -15.63
N PRO A 256 -2.48 27.02 -16.44
CA PRO A 256 -3.36 27.10 -17.62
C PRO A 256 -3.13 25.94 -18.60
N GLU A 257 -1.89 25.44 -18.67
CA GLU A 257 -1.48 24.34 -19.55
C GLU A 257 -2.06 22.98 -19.15
N LEU A 258 -2.61 22.83 -17.94
CA LEU A 258 -3.17 21.57 -17.43
C LEU A 258 -4.67 21.64 -17.08
N VAL A 259 -5.28 22.83 -17.06
CA VAL A 259 -6.69 23.00 -16.63
C VAL A 259 -7.65 22.19 -17.48
N ASP A 260 -7.47 22.19 -18.79
CA ASP A 260 -8.31 21.41 -19.68
C ASP A 260 -8.15 19.91 -19.44
N ASP A 261 -6.93 19.43 -19.22
CA ASP A 261 -6.68 18.02 -18.98
C ASP A 261 -7.29 17.54 -17.66
N PHE A 262 -7.14 18.33 -16.58
CA PHE A 262 -7.78 18.03 -15.30
C PHE A 262 -9.31 18.16 -15.37
N GLY A 263 -9.83 19.18 -16.03
CA GLY A 263 -11.27 19.39 -16.23
C GLY A 263 -11.92 18.24 -16.99
N ILE A 264 -11.27 17.78 -18.08
CA ILE A 264 -11.70 16.61 -18.84
C ILE A 264 -11.62 15.33 -18.00
N ALA A 265 -10.51 15.11 -17.28
CA ALA A 265 -10.36 13.92 -16.44
C ALA A 265 -11.42 13.85 -15.33
N ARG A 266 -11.69 14.98 -14.66
CA ARG A 266 -12.74 15.09 -13.63
C ARG A 266 -14.13 14.86 -14.20
N LEU A 267 -14.43 15.43 -15.37
CA LEU A 267 -15.71 15.23 -16.06
C LEU A 267 -15.90 13.76 -16.47
N LEU A 268 -14.83 13.13 -16.97
CA LEU A 268 -14.83 11.71 -17.31
C LEU A 268 -15.11 10.85 -16.07
N LEU A 269 -14.45 11.12 -14.94
CA LEU A 269 -14.69 10.43 -13.66
C LEU A 269 -16.15 10.56 -13.21
N ARG A 270 -16.72 11.77 -13.28
CA ARG A 270 -18.14 12.00 -12.97
C ARG A 270 -19.05 11.23 -13.93
N ALA A 271 -18.74 11.24 -15.23
CA ALA A 271 -19.52 10.52 -16.23
C ALA A 271 -19.53 9.01 -16.02
N MET A 272 -18.43 8.43 -15.56
CA MET A 272 -18.36 7.00 -15.27
C MET A 272 -19.07 6.61 -13.97
N GLY A 273 -19.23 7.54 -13.02
CA GLY A 273 -19.97 7.33 -11.77
C GLY A 273 -21.47 7.62 -11.87
N THR A 274 -21.94 8.19 -12.99
CA THR A 274 -23.32 8.66 -13.15
C THR A 274 -24.16 7.65 -13.95
N SER A 275 -25.25 7.17 -13.37
CA SER A 275 -26.20 6.26 -14.01
C SER A 275 -27.60 6.86 -14.23
N THR A 276 -27.82 8.10 -13.80
CA THR A 276 -29.12 8.79 -13.88
C THR A 276 -29.22 9.69 -15.12
N GLU A 277 -30.42 9.79 -15.70
CA GLU A 277 -30.67 10.66 -16.87
C GLU A 277 -30.38 12.14 -16.57
N SER A 278 -30.75 12.61 -15.37
CA SER A 278 -30.45 13.98 -14.92
C SER A 278 -28.95 14.25 -14.85
N GLY A 279 -28.16 13.31 -14.31
CA GLY A 279 -26.71 13.49 -14.23
C GLY A 279 -26.03 13.43 -15.60
N LEU A 280 -26.54 12.61 -16.52
CA LEU A 280 -26.07 12.58 -17.91
C LEU A 280 -26.35 13.90 -18.65
N LEU A 281 -27.47 14.57 -18.34
CA LEU A 281 -27.79 15.89 -18.89
C LEU A 281 -26.83 16.96 -18.36
N GLU A 282 -26.53 16.95 -17.06
CA GLU A 282 -25.54 17.85 -16.44
C GLU A 282 -24.15 17.68 -17.05
N ILE A 283 -23.74 16.46 -17.36
CA ILE A 283 -22.46 16.18 -18.02
C ILE A 283 -22.42 16.80 -19.42
N LYS A 284 -23.51 16.69 -20.18
CA LYS A 284 -23.61 17.28 -21.54
C LYS A 284 -23.57 18.81 -21.54
N GLN A 285 -23.99 19.43 -20.45
CA GLN A 285 -23.99 20.89 -20.27
C GLN A 285 -22.68 21.43 -19.69
N HIS A 286 -21.75 20.57 -19.29
CA HIS A 286 -20.49 20.98 -18.67
C HIS A 286 -19.55 21.65 -19.67
N GLU A 287 -18.81 22.69 -19.25
CA GLU A 287 -17.89 23.45 -20.12
C GLU A 287 -16.79 22.62 -20.80
N PHE A 288 -16.35 21.52 -20.18
CA PHE A 288 -15.36 20.61 -20.74
C PHE A 288 -15.98 19.53 -21.64
N TYR A 289 -17.30 19.47 -21.80
CA TYR A 289 -17.97 18.41 -22.56
C TYR A 289 -17.56 18.40 -24.04
N GLU A 290 -17.54 19.56 -24.69
CA GLU A 290 -17.05 19.71 -26.07
C GLU A 290 -15.58 19.30 -26.21
N LYS A 291 -14.74 19.67 -25.23
CA LYS A 291 -13.31 19.30 -25.22
C LYS A 291 -13.13 17.79 -24.98
N LEU A 292 -13.92 17.21 -24.09
CA LEU A 292 -14.00 15.77 -23.84
C LEU A 292 -14.45 15.05 -25.12
N GLN A 293 -15.50 15.51 -25.80
CA GLN A 293 -15.95 14.94 -27.06
C GLN A 293 -14.87 15.02 -28.15
N LYS A 294 -14.20 16.16 -28.31
CA LYS A 294 -13.08 16.30 -29.25
C LYS A 294 -11.92 15.38 -28.91
N LYS A 295 -11.56 15.27 -27.62
CA LYS A 295 -10.53 14.34 -27.15
C LYS A 295 -10.95 12.89 -27.44
N LEU A 296 -12.22 12.53 -27.23
CA LEU A 296 -12.80 11.23 -27.57
C LEU A 296 -12.89 10.97 -29.08
N LEU A 297 -13.15 11.99 -29.91
CA LEU A 297 -13.17 11.92 -31.38
C LEU A 297 -11.77 11.74 -31.96
N LEU A 298 -10.78 12.46 -31.43
CA LEU A 298 -9.37 12.23 -31.71
C LEU A 298 -8.94 10.84 -31.27
N ILE A 299 -9.64 10.23 -30.30
CA ILE A 299 -9.52 8.85 -29.78
C ILE A 299 -10.14 7.77 -30.71
N GLY A 300 -10.92 8.16 -31.73
CA GLY A 300 -11.61 7.28 -32.67
C GLY A 300 -12.98 6.87 -32.12
N SER A 301 -14.07 7.27 -32.78
CA SER A 301 -15.43 6.96 -32.35
C SER A 301 -15.84 5.50 -32.65
N PRO A 302 -16.71 4.90 -31.81
CA PRO A 302 -17.40 3.66 -32.11
C PRO A 302 -18.54 3.91 -33.11
N VAL A 303 -18.43 3.34 -34.30
CA VAL A 303 -19.56 3.24 -35.24
C VAL A 303 -20.48 2.13 -34.73
N MET A 304 -21.76 2.46 -34.54
CA MET A 304 -22.84 1.48 -34.29
C MET A 304 -22.85 0.43 -35.42
N PRO A 305 -22.97 -0.88 -35.11
CA PRO A 305 -22.75 -1.91 -36.11
C PRO A 305 -23.93 -1.99 -37.10
N THR A 306 -23.68 -1.65 -38.37
CA THR A 306 -24.42 -2.21 -39.50
C THR A 306 -23.74 -3.51 -39.93
N VAL A 307 -24.51 -4.60 -39.85
CA VAL A 307 -24.12 -5.96 -40.22
C VAL A 307 -23.79 -6.04 -41.72
N ASN A 308 -22.67 -6.66 -42.07
CA ASN A 308 -22.60 -7.51 -43.26
C ASN A 308 -21.51 -8.59 -43.11
N PRO A 309 -21.83 -9.89 -43.23
CA PRO A 309 -20.88 -10.97 -43.14
C PRO A 309 -20.34 -11.31 -44.53
N ASN A 310 -19.03 -11.43 -44.67
CA ASN A 310 -18.33 -12.38 -45.56
C ASN A 310 -16.86 -11.97 -45.73
N SER A 311 -15.95 -12.74 -45.16
CA SER A 311 -14.90 -13.42 -45.94
C SER A 311 -14.03 -14.23 -44.99
N THR A 312 -14.15 -15.54 -45.14
CA THR A 312 -13.17 -16.53 -44.73
C THR A 312 -12.01 -16.54 -45.72
N LYS A 313 -10.75 -16.58 -45.24
CA LYS A 313 -9.75 -17.62 -45.57
C LYS A 313 -8.32 -17.24 -45.17
N ASP A 314 -7.66 -18.27 -44.65
CA ASP A 314 -6.24 -18.61 -44.75
C ASP A 314 -5.17 -17.61 -44.26
N LYS A 315 -4.54 -17.96 -43.13
CA LYS A 315 -3.12 -17.72 -42.82
C LYS A 315 -2.71 -18.44 -41.51
N SER A 316 -2.83 -19.77 -41.44
CA SER A 316 -2.42 -20.55 -40.25
C SER A 316 -1.00 -21.11 -40.29
N GLU A 317 -0.18 -20.83 -41.31
CA GLU A 317 1.14 -21.48 -41.43
C GLU A 317 2.35 -20.58 -41.20
N PHE A 318 2.18 -19.27 -41.03
CA PHE A 318 3.31 -18.33 -40.88
C PHE A 318 3.60 -17.93 -39.41
N ALA A 319 2.73 -18.29 -38.46
CA ALA A 319 2.82 -17.87 -37.06
C ALA A 319 3.70 -18.79 -36.19
N SER A 320 3.79 -20.07 -36.51
CA SER A 320 4.43 -21.07 -35.63
C SER A 320 5.96 -20.95 -35.59
N GLN A 321 6.61 -20.44 -36.65
CA GLN A 321 8.06 -20.29 -36.67
C GLN A 321 8.55 -19.02 -35.96
N LYS A 322 7.78 -17.92 -35.98
CA LYS A 322 8.12 -16.69 -35.21
C LYS A 322 7.85 -16.85 -33.71
N LEU A 323 6.87 -17.67 -33.33
CA LEU A 323 6.53 -17.95 -31.93
C LEU A 323 7.65 -18.72 -31.20
N SER A 324 8.26 -19.72 -31.86
CA SER A 324 9.41 -20.46 -31.32
C SER A 324 10.67 -19.60 -31.21
N LEU A 325 10.85 -18.61 -32.10
CA LEU A 325 11.93 -17.62 -32.02
C LEU A 325 11.72 -16.62 -30.86
N ALA A 326 10.49 -16.14 -30.67
CA ALA A 326 10.16 -15.21 -29.58
C ALA A 326 10.24 -15.85 -28.18
N ILE A 327 9.92 -17.15 -28.05
CA ILE A 327 10.11 -17.92 -26.82
C ILE A 327 11.61 -18.16 -26.54
N SER A 328 12.41 -18.39 -27.59
CA SER A 328 13.87 -18.52 -27.48
C SER A 328 14.56 -17.20 -27.10
N GLU A 329 14.10 -16.07 -27.63
CA GLU A 329 14.63 -14.73 -27.30
C GLU A 329 14.25 -14.28 -25.87
N ALA A 330 13.04 -14.61 -25.40
CA ALA A 330 12.64 -14.34 -24.02
C ALA A 330 13.51 -15.11 -23.00
N SER A 331 13.89 -16.35 -23.32
CA SER A 331 14.80 -17.16 -22.49
C SER A 331 16.26 -16.71 -22.57
N LYS A 332 16.70 -16.11 -23.69
CA LYS A 332 18.06 -15.55 -23.84
C LYS A 332 18.24 -14.20 -23.16
N ASN A 333 17.21 -13.36 -23.12
CA ASN A 333 17.28 -12.06 -22.46
C ASN A 333 17.31 -12.14 -20.92
N GLN A 334 17.01 -13.30 -20.33
CA GLN A 334 17.26 -13.59 -18.92
C GLN A 334 18.74 -13.85 -18.60
N ALA A 335 19.59 -14.12 -19.61
CA ALA A 335 21.01 -14.41 -19.44
C ALA A 335 21.94 -13.25 -19.79
N LEU A 336 21.42 -12.06 -20.13
CA LEU A 336 22.21 -10.91 -20.62
C LEU A 336 22.17 -9.67 -19.71
N THR A 337 21.65 -9.78 -18.49
CA THR A 337 21.74 -8.72 -17.46
C THR A 337 22.84 -8.95 -16.41
N GLU A 338 23.76 -9.90 -16.63
CA GLU A 338 25.00 -10.03 -15.86
C GLU A 338 26.18 -9.44 -16.63
N GLN A 339 26.15 -8.14 -16.93
CA GLN A 339 27.35 -7.36 -17.28
C GLN A 339 27.01 -5.87 -17.31
N ASP A 340 26.95 -5.26 -16.12
CA ASP A 340 27.63 -4.00 -15.81
C ASP A 340 27.42 -3.66 -14.33
N GLY A 341 28.55 -3.53 -13.62
CA GLY A 341 28.60 -3.61 -12.17
C GLY A 341 28.17 -2.34 -11.44
N VAL A 342 27.31 -2.53 -10.44
CA VAL A 342 27.43 -1.87 -9.13
C VAL A 342 27.17 -2.93 -8.06
N SER A 343 28.21 -3.22 -7.27
CA SER A 343 28.26 -4.29 -6.26
C SER A 343 27.32 -4.04 -5.08
N SER A 344 26.47 -5.02 -4.76
CA SER A 344 26.00 -5.27 -3.40
C SER A 344 25.67 -6.76 -3.20
N THR A 345 26.62 -7.64 -3.54
CA THR A 345 26.55 -9.06 -3.20
C THR A 345 27.52 -9.32 -2.05
N ILE A 346 26.99 -9.47 -0.83
CA ILE A 346 27.74 -10.13 0.23
C ILE A 346 27.68 -11.62 -0.09
N HIS A 347 28.76 -12.15 -0.66
CA HIS A 347 28.92 -13.59 -0.86
C HIS A 347 29.02 -14.29 0.50
N ALA A 348 28.01 -15.08 0.86
CA ALA A 348 28.18 -16.17 1.81
C ALA A 348 28.77 -17.36 1.04
N THR A 349 30.00 -17.73 1.36
CA THR A 349 30.67 -18.91 0.80
C THR A 349 29.94 -20.17 1.23
N ASN A 350 29.56 -21.00 0.25
CA ASN A 350 29.04 -22.35 0.47
C ASN A 350 30.00 -23.16 1.34
N LYS A 351 29.66 -23.37 2.61
CA LYS A 351 30.27 -24.37 3.50
C LYS A 351 29.35 -25.60 3.54
N GLY A 352 29.97 -26.78 3.39
CA GLY A 352 29.34 -28.06 3.08
C GLY A 352 28.24 -28.52 4.02
N ALA A 353 27.53 -29.57 3.55
CA ALA A 353 26.39 -30.26 4.16
C ALA A 353 26.23 -29.99 5.67
N SER A 354 25.53 -28.91 5.99
CA SER A 354 25.26 -28.50 7.36
C SER A 354 23.91 -29.05 7.77
N THR A 355 23.85 -29.76 8.89
CA THR A 355 22.58 -30.15 9.51
C THR A 355 21.71 -28.92 9.69
N ILE A 356 20.45 -28.97 9.22
CA ILE A 356 19.45 -27.93 9.46
C ILE A 356 19.40 -27.69 10.97
N LYS A 357 19.81 -26.49 11.41
CA LYS A 357 19.72 -26.11 12.81
C LYS A 357 18.25 -25.88 13.14
N GLN A 358 17.59 -26.86 13.74
CA GLN A 358 16.21 -26.73 14.17
C GLN A 358 16.13 -25.90 15.44
N PHE A 359 15.00 -25.25 15.67
CA PHE A 359 14.77 -24.56 16.94
C PHE A 359 14.99 -25.51 18.12
N THR A 360 15.83 -25.06 19.04
CA THR A 360 16.06 -25.69 20.34
C THR A 360 15.38 -24.87 21.43
N ASN A 361 15.35 -25.44 22.64
CA ASN A 361 14.83 -24.72 23.79
C ASN A 361 15.65 -23.45 24.11
N ASP A 362 16.95 -23.45 23.82
CA ASP A 362 17.83 -22.30 24.01
C ASP A 362 17.59 -21.23 22.94
N SER A 363 17.38 -21.66 21.69
CA SER A 363 17.01 -20.76 20.57
C SER A 363 15.75 -19.93 20.88
N ILE A 364 14.73 -20.57 21.47
CA ILE A 364 13.50 -19.86 21.88
C ILE A 364 13.78 -18.92 23.06
N GLY A 365 14.68 -19.30 23.97
CA GLY A 365 15.16 -18.42 25.03
C GLY A 365 15.84 -17.18 24.49
N GLU A 366 16.79 -17.33 23.55
CA GLU A 366 17.50 -16.20 22.93
C GLU A 366 16.54 -15.24 22.19
N ILE A 367 15.54 -15.78 21.50
CA ILE A 367 14.51 -14.99 20.83
C ILE A 367 13.66 -14.23 21.85
N LEU A 368 13.25 -14.90 22.94
CA LEU A 368 12.45 -14.29 24.00
C LEU A 368 13.25 -13.17 24.70
N ASP A 369 14.51 -13.44 25.04
CA ASP A 369 15.42 -12.48 25.68
C ASP A 369 15.67 -11.28 24.73
N SER A 370 15.69 -11.50 23.41
CA SER A 370 15.75 -10.42 22.41
C SER A 370 14.47 -9.57 22.36
N TRP A 371 13.29 -10.18 22.48
CA TRP A 371 12.00 -9.47 22.42
C TRP A 371 11.63 -8.80 23.75
N PHE A 372 12.07 -9.37 24.87
CA PHE A 372 11.75 -8.93 26.22
C PHE A 372 13.02 -8.85 27.08
N PRO A 373 13.99 -7.98 26.74
CA PRO A 373 15.30 -7.93 27.41
C PRO A 373 15.22 -7.51 28.89
N ASP A 374 14.17 -6.79 29.27
CA ASP A 374 13.96 -6.29 30.64
C ASP A 374 13.16 -7.28 31.51
N TYR A 375 12.82 -8.46 30.99
CA TYR A 375 12.01 -9.42 31.72
C TYR A 375 12.86 -10.31 32.64
N GLU A 376 12.60 -10.23 33.95
CA GLU A 376 13.24 -11.11 34.93
C GLU A 376 12.49 -12.44 35.07
N HIS A 377 13.23 -13.55 34.98
CA HIS A 377 12.66 -14.89 35.14
C HIS A 377 12.42 -15.23 36.62
N ILE A 378 11.18 -15.61 36.95
CA ILE A 378 10.78 -16.02 38.30
C ILE A 378 10.77 -17.55 38.36
N ALA A 379 11.42 -18.15 39.37
CA ALA A 379 11.42 -19.59 39.59
C ALA A 379 10.00 -20.14 39.84
N ASN A 380 9.73 -21.39 39.43
CA ASN A 380 8.45 -22.07 39.61
C ASN A 380 7.23 -21.33 39.04
N THR A 381 7.36 -20.69 37.87
CA THR A 381 6.26 -19.98 37.21
C THR A 381 5.97 -20.50 35.80
N ASN A 382 4.71 -20.32 35.36
CA ASN A 382 4.28 -20.55 33.99
C ASN A 382 3.80 -19.22 33.42
N ILE A 383 4.53 -18.69 32.43
CA ILE A 383 4.31 -17.34 31.92
C ILE A 383 4.14 -17.38 30.42
N ARG A 384 3.18 -16.59 29.93
CA ARG A 384 2.73 -16.61 28.54
C ARG A 384 2.96 -15.25 27.90
N PHE A 385 3.75 -15.22 26.84
CA PHE A 385 4.03 -14.05 26.03
C PHE A 385 3.20 -14.12 24.75
N ARG A 386 2.51 -13.03 24.42
CA ARG A 386 1.75 -12.88 23.17
C ARG A 386 2.36 -11.77 22.34
N ILE A 387 2.62 -12.08 21.08
CA ILE A 387 3.32 -11.20 20.15
C ILE A 387 2.40 -11.00 18.96
N GLN A 388 1.89 -9.78 18.82
CA GLN A 388 0.88 -9.45 17.82
C GLN A 388 1.46 -9.29 16.42
N GLU A 389 2.72 -8.87 16.32
CA GLU A 389 3.37 -8.64 15.04
C GLU A 389 4.88 -8.95 15.17
N LEU A 390 5.29 -10.08 14.61
CA LEU A 390 6.68 -10.52 14.55
C LEU A 390 7.10 -10.68 13.09
N GLN A 391 8.32 -10.30 12.75
CA GLN A 391 8.85 -10.47 11.40
C GLN A 391 9.36 -11.90 11.21
N CYS A 392 9.03 -12.52 10.08
CA CYS A 392 9.47 -13.86 9.73
C CYS A 392 10.08 -13.89 8.34
N GLU A 393 10.98 -14.84 8.11
CA GLU A 393 11.51 -15.17 6.79
C GLU A 393 11.06 -16.59 6.43
N LEU A 394 10.37 -16.76 5.30
CA LEU A 394 9.85 -18.04 4.81
C LEU A 394 10.64 -18.51 3.59
N PHE A 395 10.99 -19.80 3.57
CA PHE A 395 11.72 -20.45 2.48
C PHE A 395 11.60 -21.98 2.56
N ALA A 396 12.30 -22.71 1.69
CA ALA A 396 12.27 -24.17 1.64
C ALA A 396 13.61 -24.78 2.07
N ALA A 397 13.56 -25.98 2.64
CA ALA A 397 14.74 -26.77 3.01
C ALA A 397 14.65 -28.20 2.48
N ASN A 398 15.76 -28.70 1.96
CA ASN A 398 15.92 -30.10 1.63
C ASN A 398 16.35 -30.86 2.89
N ILE A 399 15.44 -31.62 3.48
CA ILE A 399 15.70 -32.33 4.74
C ILE A 399 16.77 -33.42 4.57
N GLN A 400 16.95 -33.97 3.36
CA GLN A 400 17.92 -35.03 3.10
C GLN A 400 19.36 -34.48 2.98
N THR A 401 19.52 -33.34 2.30
CA THR A 401 20.85 -32.74 2.06
C THR A 401 21.23 -31.65 3.06
N GLY A 402 20.24 -31.11 3.79
CA GLY A 402 20.41 -29.98 4.69
C GLY A 402 20.46 -28.61 3.99
N GLU A 403 20.25 -28.58 2.67
CA GLU A 403 20.32 -27.38 1.85
C GLU A 403 19.09 -26.47 2.07
N LEU A 404 19.29 -25.16 2.01
CA LEU A 404 18.23 -24.15 2.10
C LEU A 404 18.05 -23.51 0.72
N SER A 405 16.81 -23.16 0.35
CA SER A 405 16.57 -22.42 -0.89
C SER A 405 17.22 -21.03 -0.79
N GLU A 406 17.81 -20.58 -1.89
CA GLU A 406 18.33 -19.22 -1.98
C GLU A 406 17.20 -18.20 -1.85
N GLU A 407 16.07 -18.54 -2.45
CA GLU A 407 14.85 -17.76 -2.43
C GLU A 407 14.16 -17.84 -1.08
N ARG A 408 13.73 -16.66 -0.64
CA ARG A 408 13.10 -16.42 0.65
C ARG A 408 12.26 -15.18 0.56
N PHE A 409 11.20 -15.12 1.35
CA PHE A 409 10.40 -13.91 1.43
C PHE A 409 10.04 -13.59 2.88
N GLU A 410 10.28 -12.32 3.25
CA GLU A 410 9.87 -11.78 4.54
C GLU A 410 8.35 -11.56 4.60
N THR A 411 7.76 -11.90 5.75
CA THR A 411 6.34 -11.68 6.10
C THR A 411 6.19 -11.36 7.60
N THR A 412 4.97 -11.15 8.08
CA THR A 412 4.63 -10.95 9.50
C THR A 412 3.77 -12.09 10.06
N ALA A 413 3.91 -12.38 11.35
CA ALA A 413 3.13 -13.41 12.03
C ALA A 413 2.76 -13.03 13.48
N TYR A 414 1.78 -13.74 14.02
CA TYR A 414 1.45 -13.78 15.43
C TYR A 414 2.18 -14.94 16.12
N ALA A 415 2.66 -14.74 17.34
CA ALA A 415 3.23 -15.82 18.15
C ALA A 415 2.77 -15.80 19.61
N GLU A 416 2.72 -16.99 20.20
CA GLU A 416 2.51 -17.22 21.62
C GLU A 416 3.63 -18.12 22.16
N ILE A 417 4.36 -17.65 23.17
CA ILE A 417 5.40 -18.43 23.87
C ILE A 417 4.92 -18.69 25.28
N LEU A 418 4.90 -19.96 25.68
CA LEU A 418 4.72 -20.39 27.06
C LEU A 418 6.09 -20.80 27.63
N VAL A 419 6.47 -20.17 28.73
CA VAL A 419 7.69 -20.45 29.49
C VAL A 419 7.31 -21.10 30.80
N SER A 420 7.86 -22.27 31.07
CA SER A 420 7.78 -22.96 32.36
C SER A 420 9.15 -22.95 33.02
N THR A 421 9.28 -22.38 34.22
CA THR A 421 10.55 -22.32 34.97
C THR A 421 10.56 -23.31 36.15
N GLY A 422 11.71 -23.96 36.35
CA GLY A 422 11.96 -24.86 37.49
C GLY A 422 12.41 -24.16 38.78
N GLU A 423 12.94 -24.93 39.73
CA GLU A 423 13.42 -24.43 41.02
C GLU A 423 14.69 -23.57 40.90
N ALA A 424 14.83 -22.60 41.81
CA ALA A 424 15.85 -21.55 41.77
C ALA A 424 17.34 -21.98 41.73
N PRO A 425 17.80 -23.13 42.27
CA PRO A 425 19.22 -23.48 42.24
C PRO A 425 19.75 -23.79 40.82
N PHE A 426 18.86 -24.23 39.92
CA PHE A 426 19.14 -24.54 38.53
C PHE A 426 17.88 -24.22 37.72
N LEU A 427 17.66 -22.95 37.39
CA LEU A 427 16.44 -22.47 36.74
C LEU A 427 16.28 -23.09 35.32
N GLU A 428 15.75 -24.30 35.24
CA GLU A 428 15.47 -25.00 33.98
C GLU A 428 14.28 -24.31 33.31
N ARG A 429 14.48 -23.80 32.10
CA ARG A 429 13.43 -23.17 31.29
C ARG A 429 12.91 -24.18 30.29
N LYS A 430 11.59 -24.38 30.21
CA LYS A 430 10.95 -25.14 29.13
C LYS A 430 10.04 -24.24 28.33
N HIS A 431 10.31 -24.13 27.04
CA HIS A 431 9.55 -23.31 26.12
C HIS A 431 8.59 -24.16 25.29
N LYS A 432 7.37 -23.66 25.13
CA LYS A 432 6.45 -24.06 24.07
C LYS A 432 6.16 -22.84 23.23
N LEU A 433 6.28 -22.97 21.92
CA LEU A 433 6.06 -21.87 20.98
C LEU A 433 4.96 -22.27 20.01
N TRP A 434 4.05 -21.35 19.78
CA TRP A 434 3.06 -21.39 18.72
C TRP A 434 3.21 -20.15 17.85
N VAL A 435 3.37 -20.35 16.54
CA VAL A 435 3.41 -19.26 15.56
C VAL A 435 2.33 -19.49 14.53
N SER A 436 1.58 -18.45 14.19
CA SER A 436 0.63 -18.44 13.10
C SER A 436 0.82 -17.19 12.26
N GLY A 437 1.05 -17.37 10.96
CA GLY A 437 1.14 -16.26 10.02
C GLY A 437 0.13 -16.36 8.90
N GLN A 438 -0.15 -15.22 8.30
CA GLN A 438 -0.99 -15.08 7.12
C GLN A 438 -0.12 -14.58 5.97
N GLY A 439 -0.29 -15.21 4.80
CA GLY A 439 0.29 -14.73 3.55
C GLY A 439 -0.40 -13.45 3.06
N HIS A 440 0.13 -12.88 1.99
CA HIS A 440 -0.41 -11.66 1.38
C HIS A 440 -1.83 -11.89 0.82
N ASP A 441 -2.64 -10.83 0.77
CA ASP A 441 -4.08 -10.88 0.48
C ASP A 441 -4.49 -11.58 -0.82
N GLU A 442 -3.65 -11.55 -1.86
CA GLU A 442 -3.92 -12.12 -3.19
C GLU A 442 -3.70 -13.64 -3.24
N LEU A 443 -3.03 -14.21 -2.23
CA LEU A 443 -2.73 -15.65 -2.16
C LEU A 443 -3.06 -16.25 -0.78
N GLU A 444 -3.77 -15.51 0.08
CA GLU A 444 -3.93 -15.73 1.53
C GLU A 444 -3.78 -17.20 1.97
N VAL A 445 -2.54 -17.56 2.35
CA VAL A 445 -2.20 -18.85 2.95
C VAL A 445 -2.00 -18.64 4.43
N THR A 446 -2.76 -19.36 5.26
CA THR A 446 -2.48 -19.42 6.69
C THR A 446 -1.49 -20.55 6.95
N TRP A 447 -0.40 -20.25 7.62
CA TRP A 447 0.62 -21.23 8.01
C TRP A 447 0.84 -21.15 9.51
N GLN A 448 1.29 -22.27 10.08
CA GLN A 448 1.51 -22.39 11.51
C GLN A 448 2.69 -23.32 11.79
N PHE A 449 3.42 -23.01 12.85
CA PHE A 449 4.47 -23.87 13.37
C PHE A 449 4.35 -23.95 14.88
N SER A 450 4.60 -25.14 15.43
CA SER A 450 4.56 -25.37 16.87
C SER A 450 5.81 -26.11 17.34
N PHE A 451 6.38 -25.66 18.46
CA PHE A 451 7.51 -26.29 19.13
C PHE A 451 7.08 -26.75 20.53
N ASN A 452 7.40 -28.01 20.89
CA ASN A 452 7.02 -28.65 22.16
C ASN A 452 5.51 -28.63 22.49
N MET A 453 4.65 -28.65 21.46
CA MET A 453 3.19 -28.74 21.60
C MET A 453 2.63 -30.05 21.02
N SER A 454 1.46 -30.50 21.52
CA SER A 454 0.75 -31.68 21.01
C SER A 454 0.16 -31.43 19.61
N LYS A 455 0.17 -32.47 18.77
CA LYS A 455 -0.18 -32.48 17.32
C LYS A 455 -1.27 -31.49 16.87
N GLN A 456 -0.99 -30.87 15.73
CA GLN A 456 -1.84 -29.90 15.03
C GLN A 456 -2.91 -30.59 14.17
N LYS A 457 -4.12 -30.02 14.15
CA LYS A 457 -5.18 -30.35 13.19
C LYS A 457 -5.53 -29.09 12.43
N ASP A 458 -5.48 -29.22 11.11
CA ASP A 458 -6.17 -28.43 10.11
C ASP A 458 -5.44 -27.25 9.45
N TYR A 459 -5.53 -27.26 8.12
CA TYR A 459 -5.11 -26.25 7.17
C TYR A 459 -6.37 -25.53 6.63
N PHE A 460 -6.28 -24.22 6.36
CA PHE A 460 -7.38 -23.44 5.80
C PHE A 460 -6.87 -22.48 4.72
N ALA A 461 -7.10 -22.83 3.45
CA ALA A 461 -7.02 -21.87 2.33
C ALA A 461 -8.42 -21.31 2.05
N ARG A 462 -8.55 -19.98 1.98
CA ARG A 462 -9.76 -19.34 1.49
C ARG A 462 -9.64 -19.08 -0.01
N SER A 463 -10.59 -19.54 -0.80
CA SER A 463 -10.77 -18.98 -2.15
C SER A 463 -11.39 -17.59 -2.03
N LYS A 464 -10.55 -16.54 -2.01
CA LYS A 464 -11.01 -15.15 -2.12
C LYS A 464 -11.51 -14.88 -3.55
N HIS A 465 -12.54 -14.05 -3.69
CA HIS A 465 -12.82 -13.36 -4.95
C HIS A 465 -11.69 -12.38 -5.21
N PHE A 466 -11.05 -12.49 -6.37
CA PHE A 466 -10.03 -11.51 -6.75
C PHE A 466 -10.73 -10.19 -7.12
N SER A 467 -10.74 -9.25 -6.17
CA SER A 467 -10.76 -7.84 -6.52
C SER A 467 -9.31 -7.38 -6.54
N SER A 468 -8.66 -7.43 -7.71
CA SER A 468 -7.34 -6.79 -7.81
C SER A 468 -7.51 -5.33 -7.40
N SER A 469 -6.76 -4.87 -6.39
CA SER A 469 -6.38 -3.46 -6.36
C SER A 469 -5.73 -3.17 -7.71
N PHE A 470 -5.90 -1.97 -8.25
CA PHE A 470 -5.44 -1.61 -9.61
C PHE A 470 -3.90 -1.70 -9.80
N PHE A 471 -3.15 -2.18 -8.80
CA PHE A 471 -1.70 -2.08 -8.70
C PHE A 471 -1.08 -3.34 -8.09
N ALA A 472 -0.33 -4.09 -8.90
CA ALA A 472 0.76 -4.93 -8.39
C ALA A 472 1.95 -4.01 -8.09
N SER A 473 2.23 -3.74 -6.82
CA SER A 473 3.42 -2.95 -6.44
C SER A 473 4.71 -3.69 -6.83
N ASN A 474 5.83 -2.98 -7.04
CA ASN A 474 7.14 -3.64 -7.24
C ASN A 474 7.48 -4.57 -6.07
N TYR A 475 7.13 -4.14 -4.85
CA TYR A 475 7.21 -4.96 -3.65
C TYR A 475 6.40 -6.26 -3.78
N PHE A 476 5.14 -6.19 -4.25
CA PHE A 476 4.33 -7.37 -4.50
C PHE A 476 4.94 -8.28 -5.56
N ARG A 477 5.51 -7.72 -6.64
CA ARG A 477 6.12 -8.50 -7.73
C ARG A 477 7.38 -9.24 -7.31
N GLU A 478 8.27 -8.59 -6.57
CA GLU A 478 9.46 -9.21 -5.99
C GLU A 478 9.08 -10.36 -5.05
N LYS A 479 8.08 -10.13 -4.18
CA LYS A 479 7.57 -11.14 -3.26
C LYS A 479 6.88 -12.30 -3.98
N LEU A 480 6.11 -12.02 -5.04
CA LEU A 480 5.44 -13.03 -5.85
C LEU A 480 6.44 -13.97 -6.54
N ASN A 481 7.50 -13.41 -7.13
CA ASN A 481 8.57 -14.19 -7.74
C ASN A 481 9.33 -15.06 -6.71
N ALA A 482 9.64 -14.50 -5.54
CA ALA A 482 10.28 -15.27 -4.46
C ALA A 482 9.35 -16.39 -3.96
N TYR A 483 8.06 -16.11 -3.85
CA TYR A 483 7.06 -17.10 -3.44
C TYR A 483 6.92 -18.22 -4.46
N GLU A 484 6.85 -17.91 -5.76
CA GLU A 484 6.79 -18.90 -6.85
C GLU A 484 7.92 -19.92 -6.73
N LYS A 485 9.16 -19.42 -6.60
CA LYS A 485 10.35 -20.26 -6.54
C LYS A 485 10.40 -21.12 -5.27
N VAL A 486 10.00 -20.57 -4.12
CA VAL A 486 9.87 -21.35 -2.87
C VAL A 486 8.80 -22.44 -3.02
N LEU A 487 7.67 -22.13 -3.65
CA LEU A 487 6.60 -23.09 -3.89
C LEU A 487 7.02 -24.21 -4.84
N ASP A 488 7.78 -23.89 -5.90
CA ASP A 488 8.34 -24.89 -6.81
C ASP A 488 9.30 -25.85 -6.07
N LYS A 489 10.12 -25.36 -5.15
CA LYS A 489 10.94 -26.21 -4.28
C LYS A 489 10.08 -27.12 -3.39
N ILE A 490 9.02 -26.59 -2.79
CA ILE A 490 8.10 -27.38 -1.96
C ILE A 490 7.42 -28.48 -2.79
N LEU A 491 6.96 -28.16 -4.00
CA LEU A 491 6.39 -29.13 -4.95
C LEU A 491 7.43 -30.18 -5.39
N ALA A 492 8.71 -29.81 -5.46
CA ALA A 492 9.83 -30.72 -5.70
C ALA A 492 10.21 -31.57 -4.46
N GLY A 493 9.42 -31.53 -3.38
CA GLY A 493 9.59 -32.36 -2.19
C GLY A 493 10.37 -31.71 -1.05
N TRP A 494 10.77 -30.45 -1.19
CA TRP A 494 11.39 -29.70 -0.10
C TRP A 494 10.35 -29.35 0.97
N LYS A 495 10.81 -29.05 2.19
CA LYS A 495 9.92 -28.69 3.29
C LYS A 495 9.94 -27.18 3.54
N PRO A 496 8.78 -26.54 3.74
CA PRO A 496 8.73 -25.14 4.13
C PRO A 496 9.32 -24.96 5.54
N VAL A 497 10.15 -23.95 5.68
CA VAL A 497 10.81 -23.57 6.93
C VAL A 497 10.65 -22.07 7.18
N VAL A 498 10.73 -21.69 8.45
CA VAL A 498 10.62 -20.31 8.90
C VAL A 498 11.77 -19.93 9.83
N ARG A 499 12.27 -18.69 9.69
CA ARG A 499 13.06 -18.01 10.72
C ARG A 499 12.22 -16.93 11.40
N LEU A 500 12.46 -16.76 12.70
CA LEU A 500 11.81 -15.73 13.50
C LEU A 500 12.75 -14.54 13.65
N GLY A 501 12.19 -13.34 13.53
CA GLY A 501 12.94 -12.09 13.58
C GLY A 501 13.41 -11.73 14.99
N MET A 502 14.62 -11.17 15.09
CA MET A 502 15.20 -10.65 16.34
C MET A 502 15.11 -9.12 16.39
N LEU A 503 14.94 -8.55 17.59
CA LEU A 503 14.79 -7.10 17.76
C LEU A 503 16.16 -6.46 18.09
N GLY A 504 16.47 -5.34 17.42
CA GLY A 504 17.61 -4.47 17.79
C GLY A 504 18.97 -4.75 17.10
N LYS A 505 19.15 -5.86 16.37
CA LYS A 505 20.39 -6.16 15.61
C LYS A 505 20.17 -6.02 14.10
N LYS A 506 20.73 -4.97 13.48
CA LYS A 506 20.59 -4.75 12.02
C LYS A 506 21.26 -5.83 11.17
N GLU A 507 22.35 -6.42 11.64
CA GLU A 507 23.13 -7.43 10.89
C GLU A 507 22.63 -8.87 11.11
N GLU A 508 21.85 -9.13 12.17
CA GLU A 508 21.28 -10.43 12.52
C GLU A 508 19.75 -10.30 12.73
N ARG A 509 19.05 -9.86 11.69
CA ARG A 509 17.61 -9.58 11.75
C ARG A 509 16.75 -10.83 12.02
N PHE A 510 17.26 -12.02 11.73
CA PHE A 510 16.58 -13.30 11.92
C PHE A 510 17.44 -14.27 12.70
N HIS A 511 16.80 -15.08 13.55
CA HIS A 511 17.47 -16.17 14.25
C HIS A 511 17.98 -17.22 13.25
N ASN A 512 19.15 -17.81 13.55
CA ASN A 512 19.80 -18.77 12.65
C ASN A 512 19.04 -20.10 12.55
N ASP A 513 18.45 -20.53 13.65
CA ASP A 513 17.69 -21.78 13.74
C ASP A 513 16.31 -21.68 13.10
N LEU A 514 15.81 -22.84 12.68
CA LEU A 514 14.70 -23.00 11.75
C LEU A 514 13.52 -23.73 12.39
N GLY A 515 12.33 -23.21 12.15
CA GLY A 515 11.06 -23.87 12.44
C GLY A 515 10.55 -24.60 11.21
N LEU A 516 10.24 -25.89 11.32
CA LEU A 516 9.68 -26.68 10.24
C LEU A 516 8.16 -26.50 10.19
N ILE A 517 7.62 -25.92 9.12
CA ILE A 517 6.17 -25.71 9.00
C ILE A 517 5.49 -27.06 8.71
N SER A 518 4.64 -27.50 9.65
CA SER A 518 4.00 -28.82 9.62
C SER A 518 2.61 -28.84 8.98
N ASN A 519 1.91 -27.70 8.94
CA ASN A 519 0.54 -27.60 8.42
C ASN A 519 0.51 -27.18 6.93
N ILE A 520 1.08 -28.03 6.08
CA ILE A 520 1.21 -27.74 4.64
C ILE A 520 -0.13 -28.01 3.93
N PRO A 521 -0.53 -27.17 2.94
CA PRO A 521 -1.64 -27.46 2.04
C PRO A 521 -1.53 -28.85 1.40
N ARG A 522 -2.66 -29.42 0.97
CA ARG A 522 -2.64 -30.67 0.19
C ARG A 522 -1.96 -30.43 -1.17
N ASN A 523 -1.46 -31.50 -1.78
CA ASN A 523 -0.70 -31.39 -3.04
C ASN A 523 -1.52 -30.75 -4.18
N ASP A 524 -2.82 -31.06 -4.27
CA ASP A 524 -3.74 -30.45 -5.22
C ASP A 524 -3.92 -28.94 -5.00
N GLU A 525 -3.91 -28.50 -3.75
CA GLU A 525 -3.98 -27.07 -3.38
C GLU A 525 -2.66 -26.35 -3.72
N LEU A 526 -1.50 -26.96 -3.44
CA LEU A 526 -0.19 -26.42 -3.81
C LEU A 526 -0.05 -26.27 -5.33
N LEU A 527 -0.53 -27.25 -6.10
CA LEU A 527 -0.53 -27.19 -7.56
C LEU A 527 -1.45 -26.07 -8.08
N GLU A 528 -2.63 -25.89 -7.49
CA GLU A 528 -3.54 -24.79 -7.83
C GLU A 528 -2.93 -23.43 -7.48
N MET A 529 -2.23 -23.31 -6.35
CA MET A 529 -1.51 -22.10 -5.97
C MET A 529 -0.39 -21.77 -6.97
N SER A 530 0.44 -22.76 -7.33
CA SER A 530 1.52 -22.59 -8.32
C SER A 530 0.96 -22.15 -9.66
N ARG A 531 -0.13 -22.79 -10.11
CA ARG A 531 -0.84 -22.40 -11.34
C ARG A 531 -1.31 -20.95 -11.29
N ARG A 532 -1.96 -20.52 -10.20
CA ARG A 532 -2.46 -19.14 -10.06
C ARG A 532 -1.33 -18.12 -10.10
N ILE A 533 -0.21 -18.39 -9.44
CA ILE A 533 0.96 -17.52 -9.44
C ILE A 533 1.54 -17.37 -10.85
N LYS A 534 1.67 -18.48 -11.57
CA LYS A 534 2.11 -18.47 -12.98
C LYS A 534 1.20 -17.62 -13.86
N VAL A 535 -0.12 -17.76 -13.69
CA VAL A 535 -1.10 -16.92 -14.41
C VAL A 535 -0.95 -15.44 -14.04
N ILE A 536 -0.77 -15.09 -12.76
CA ILE A 536 -0.55 -13.70 -12.33
C ILE A 536 0.72 -13.14 -12.98
N ASN A 537 1.84 -13.87 -12.89
CA ASN A 537 3.12 -13.47 -13.47
C ASN A 537 3.03 -13.32 -14.99
N LEU A 538 2.37 -14.25 -15.67
CA LEU A 538 2.12 -14.17 -17.11
C LEU A 538 1.34 -12.89 -17.47
N ILE A 539 0.24 -12.62 -16.79
CA ILE A 539 -0.59 -11.44 -17.04
C ILE A 539 0.19 -10.15 -16.76
N LEU A 540 0.98 -10.07 -15.67
CA LEU A 540 1.82 -8.92 -15.36
C LEU A 540 2.88 -8.68 -16.43
N ASN A 541 3.56 -9.74 -16.89
CA ASN A 541 4.60 -9.64 -17.91
C ASN A 541 4.02 -9.22 -19.27
N LEU A 542 2.86 -9.77 -19.64
CA LEU A 542 2.15 -9.38 -20.86
C LEU A 542 1.64 -7.94 -20.79
N ALA A 543 1.11 -7.52 -19.64
CA ALA A 543 0.68 -6.15 -19.40
C ALA A 543 1.83 -5.15 -19.59
N GLU A 544 2.96 -5.40 -18.94
CA GLU A 544 4.16 -4.56 -19.04
C GLU A 544 4.74 -4.53 -20.45
N LYS A 545 4.95 -5.70 -21.07
CA LYS A 545 5.52 -5.83 -22.41
C LYS A 545 4.73 -5.03 -23.46
N ASN A 546 3.42 -4.99 -23.31
CA ASN A 546 2.53 -4.35 -24.28
C ASN A 546 2.03 -2.97 -23.82
N GLY A 547 2.46 -2.48 -22.65
CA GLY A 547 2.01 -1.19 -22.11
C GLY A 547 0.50 -1.12 -21.84
N ILE A 548 -0.15 -2.25 -21.54
CA ILE A 548 -1.58 -2.35 -21.26
C ILE A 548 -1.81 -2.75 -19.80
N HIS A 549 -2.82 -2.20 -19.15
CA HIS A 549 -3.18 -2.61 -17.79
C HIS A 549 -4.13 -3.80 -17.86
N LEU A 550 -3.76 -4.96 -17.31
CA LEU A 550 -4.65 -6.13 -17.22
C LEU A 550 -5.08 -6.36 -15.77
N ARG A 551 -6.38 -6.57 -15.54
CA ARG A 551 -6.93 -6.92 -14.23
C ARG A 551 -6.98 -8.43 -14.03
N PHE A 552 -6.81 -8.85 -12.77
CA PHE A 552 -7.04 -10.22 -12.34
C PHE A 552 -8.51 -10.39 -11.97
N SER A 553 -9.24 -11.15 -12.78
CA SER A 553 -10.61 -11.57 -12.49
C SER A 553 -10.64 -13.07 -12.22
N ASP A 554 -11.68 -13.56 -11.55
CA ASP A 554 -11.88 -15.00 -11.36
C ASP A 554 -11.89 -15.76 -12.70
N ALA A 555 -12.31 -15.11 -13.80
CA ALA A 555 -12.29 -15.69 -15.14
C ALA A 555 -10.87 -15.91 -15.68
N ALA A 556 -9.91 -15.07 -15.31
CA ALA A 556 -8.50 -15.22 -15.68
C ALA A 556 -7.88 -16.50 -15.08
N PHE A 557 -8.47 -17.00 -13.99
CA PHE A 557 -8.03 -18.20 -13.29
C PHE A 557 -8.84 -19.45 -13.64
N ASP A 558 -9.78 -19.39 -14.59
CA ASP A 558 -10.52 -20.57 -15.01
C ASP A 558 -9.56 -21.61 -15.63
N LYS A 559 -9.67 -22.88 -15.23
CA LYS A 559 -8.74 -23.94 -15.66
C LYS A 559 -8.79 -24.20 -17.17
N MET A 560 -9.90 -23.86 -17.82
CA MET A 560 -10.04 -24.00 -19.27
C MET A 560 -9.37 -22.86 -20.06
N LEU A 561 -9.05 -21.74 -19.40
CA LEU A 561 -8.31 -20.62 -20.00
C LEU A 561 -6.80 -20.87 -19.82
N THR A 562 -6.18 -21.55 -20.79
CA THR A 562 -4.76 -21.91 -20.74
C THR A 562 -3.85 -20.69 -20.91
N GLU A 563 -2.58 -20.84 -20.54
CA GLU A 563 -1.57 -19.79 -20.71
C GLU A 563 -1.42 -19.37 -22.18
N GLU A 564 -1.51 -20.31 -23.12
CA GLU A 564 -1.48 -19.98 -24.56
C GLU A 564 -2.67 -19.11 -24.96
N LEU A 565 -3.88 -19.44 -24.47
CA LEU A 565 -5.07 -18.66 -24.75
C LEU A 565 -4.99 -17.26 -24.13
N ILE A 566 -4.35 -17.11 -22.96
CA ILE A 566 -4.10 -15.79 -22.35
C ILE A 566 -3.18 -14.96 -23.24
N VAL A 567 -2.08 -15.55 -23.71
CA VAL A 567 -1.13 -14.87 -24.62
C VAL A 567 -1.83 -14.48 -25.93
N THR A 568 -2.57 -15.40 -26.55
CA THR A 568 -3.34 -15.12 -27.77
C THR A 568 -4.34 -14.00 -27.53
N ALA A 569 -5.09 -14.03 -26.43
CA ALA A 569 -6.08 -13.00 -26.12
C ALA A 569 -5.48 -11.61 -25.93
N VAL A 570 -4.31 -11.52 -25.29
CA VAL A 570 -3.59 -10.26 -25.16
C VAL A 570 -3.04 -9.81 -26.51
N GLN A 571 -2.51 -10.72 -27.33
CA GLN A 571 -2.00 -10.37 -28.66
C GLN A 571 -3.12 -9.90 -29.60
N ASP A 572 -4.28 -10.56 -29.57
CA ASP A 572 -5.47 -10.15 -30.33
C ASP A 572 -5.95 -8.77 -29.89
N LEU A 573 -5.95 -8.51 -28.57
CA LEU A 573 -6.23 -7.18 -28.04
C LEU A 573 -5.23 -6.17 -28.56
N VAL A 574 -3.92 -6.42 -28.47
CA VAL A 574 -2.85 -5.54 -28.96
C VAL A 574 -2.97 -5.29 -30.47
N ASN A 575 -3.30 -6.31 -31.26
CA ASN A 575 -3.51 -6.17 -32.69
C ASN A 575 -4.74 -5.30 -33.00
N ALA A 576 -5.81 -5.45 -32.21
CA ALA A 576 -6.99 -4.59 -32.27
C ALA A 576 -6.70 -3.17 -31.76
N CYS A 577 -5.60 -2.95 -31.02
CA CYS A 577 -5.14 -1.64 -30.55
C CYS A 577 -4.35 -0.90 -31.64
N THR A 578 -5.01 -0.44 -32.71
CA THR A 578 -4.38 0.50 -33.67
C THR A 578 -5.34 1.63 -34.05
N PRO A 579 -5.06 2.91 -33.68
CA PRO A 579 -3.95 3.43 -32.86
C PRO A 579 -4.25 3.48 -31.35
N ARG A 580 -5.41 3.00 -30.89
CA ARG A 580 -5.83 3.04 -29.48
C ARG A 580 -6.56 1.77 -29.05
N LEU A 581 -6.55 1.53 -27.74
CA LEU A 581 -7.21 0.38 -27.14
C LEU A 581 -8.74 0.49 -27.33
N PRO A 582 -9.38 -0.47 -28.01
CA PRO A 582 -10.81 -0.39 -28.30
C PRO A 582 -11.62 -0.48 -27.00
N ASN A 583 -12.47 0.51 -26.73
CA ASN A 583 -13.35 0.55 -25.55
C ASN A 583 -14.74 1.09 -25.94
N PRO A 584 -15.83 0.32 -25.79
CA PRO A 584 -15.85 -1.05 -25.28
C PRO A 584 -15.27 -2.03 -26.32
N TYR A 585 -14.58 -3.05 -25.84
CA TYR A 585 -14.14 -4.18 -26.65
C TYR A 585 -14.56 -5.49 -26.00
N ARG A 586 -14.95 -6.41 -26.86
CA ARG A 586 -15.21 -7.79 -26.51
C ARG A 586 -14.59 -8.66 -27.59
N SER A 587 -13.65 -9.49 -27.21
CA SER A 587 -13.08 -10.50 -28.10
C SER A 587 -14.11 -11.58 -28.44
N VAL A 588 -13.73 -12.46 -29.37
CA VAL A 588 -14.33 -13.79 -29.47
C VAL A 588 -14.17 -14.56 -28.15
N ALA A 589 -14.96 -15.61 -27.97
CA ALA A 589 -14.79 -16.50 -26.83
C ALA A 589 -13.49 -17.30 -26.98
N TYR A 590 -12.60 -17.17 -26.00
CA TYR A 590 -11.41 -18.03 -25.90
C TYR A 590 -11.74 -19.37 -25.24
N VAL A 591 -12.80 -19.38 -24.40
CA VAL A 591 -13.32 -20.58 -23.75
C VAL A 591 -14.84 -20.56 -23.79
N ARG A 592 -15.46 -21.71 -24.04
CA ARG A 592 -16.92 -21.91 -23.96
C ARG A 592 -17.24 -23.11 -23.06
N GLY A 593 -18.11 -22.88 -22.08
CA GLY A 593 -18.81 -23.92 -21.32
C GLY A 593 -20.24 -24.12 -21.84
N GLU A 594 -21.06 -24.85 -21.08
CA GLU A 594 -22.43 -25.21 -21.48
C GLU A 594 -23.38 -24.00 -21.60
N ASP A 595 -23.27 -23.04 -20.67
CA ASP A 595 -24.12 -21.84 -20.60
C ASP A 595 -23.31 -20.54 -20.38
N TRP A 596 -21.99 -20.60 -20.53
CA TRP A 596 -21.10 -19.46 -20.32
C TRP A 596 -19.91 -19.45 -21.30
N GLU A 597 -19.31 -18.28 -21.47
CA GLU A 597 -18.08 -18.11 -22.25
C GLU A 597 -17.13 -17.10 -21.58
N ILE A 598 -15.83 -17.25 -21.81
CA ILE A 598 -14.80 -16.31 -21.34
C ILE A 598 -14.27 -15.53 -22.53
N CYS A 599 -14.34 -14.20 -22.41
CA CYS A 599 -13.84 -13.26 -23.40
C CYS A 599 -12.84 -12.29 -22.73
N MET A 600 -11.91 -11.77 -23.52
CA MET A 600 -11.19 -10.55 -23.19
C MET A 600 -12.17 -9.37 -23.35
N ILE A 601 -12.31 -8.59 -22.29
CA ILE A 601 -13.21 -7.44 -22.22
C ILE A 601 -12.40 -6.20 -21.92
N VAL A 602 -12.64 -5.15 -22.70
CA VAL A 602 -12.31 -3.78 -22.36
C VAL A 602 -13.60 -3.03 -22.10
N LYS A 603 -13.74 -2.48 -20.90
CA LYS A 603 -14.78 -1.55 -20.48
C LYS A 603 -14.12 -0.46 -19.65
N ASN A 604 -14.86 0.60 -19.32
CA ASN A 604 -14.37 1.65 -18.43
C ASN A 604 -13.75 1.04 -17.15
N PHE A 605 -12.47 1.37 -16.91
CA PHE A 605 -11.64 0.86 -15.82
C PHE A 605 -11.36 -0.64 -15.79
N PHE A 606 -11.82 -1.45 -16.73
CA PHE A 606 -11.61 -2.89 -16.72
C PHE A 606 -11.05 -3.34 -18.07
N ILE A 607 -9.87 -3.92 -18.04
CA ILE A 607 -9.29 -4.64 -19.16
C ILE A 607 -8.88 -6.00 -18.59
N GLY A 608 -9.47 -7.07 -19.08
CA GLY A 608 -9.17 -8.40 -18.56
C GLY A 608 -10.22 -9.43 -18.99
N PHE A 609 -10.09 -10.64 -18.47
CA PHE A 609 -11.00 -11.73 -18.80
C PHE A 609 -12.32 -11.57 -18.06
N GLN A 610 -13.44 -11.86 -18.71
CA GLN A 610 -14.74 -11.90 -18.04
C GLN A 610 -15.51 -13.15 -18.47
N LYS A 611 -16.09 -13.83 -17.48
CA LYS A 611 -17.00 -14.96 -17.68
C LYS A 611 -18.42 -14.41 -17.87
N LEU A 612 -19.02 -14.68 -19.02
CA LEU A 612 -20.32 -14.15 -19.45
C LEU A 612 -21.29 -15.31 -19.65
N LYS A 613 -22.57 -15.13 -19.29
CA LYS A 613 -23.62 -16.11 -19.59
C LYS A 613 -24.04 -16.03 -21.06
N ILE A 614 -24.22 -17.19 -21.69
CA ILE A 614 -24.74 -17.30 -23.05
C ILE A 614 -26.28 -17.17 -22.97
N ILE A 615 -26.82 -16.04 -23.40
CA ILE A 615 -28.26 -15.85 -23.52
C ILE A 615 -28.73 -16.62 -24.76
N LYS A 616 -29.34 -17.80 -24.57
CA LYS A 616 -30.02 -18.50 -25.66
C LYS A 616 -31.24 -17.66 -26.07
N PRO A 617 -31.43 -17.35 -27.37
CA PRO A 617 -32.64 -16.67 -27.80
C PRO A 617 -33.84 -17.52 -27.38
N SER A 618 -34.77 -16.92 -26.65
CA SER A 618 -36.05 -17.54 -26.34
C SER A 618 -36.73 -17.84 -27.66
N VAL A 619 -36.82 -19.13 -28.02
CA VAL A 619 -37.71 -19.59 -29.08
C VAL A 619 -39.12 -19.24 -28.63
N ARG A 620 -39.65 -18.12 -29.12
CA ARG A 620 -41.09 -17.85 -29.04
C ARG A 620 -41.74 -18.82 -30.01
N PHE A 621 -42.38 -19.85 -29.48
CA PHE A 621 -43.36 -20.64 -30.19
C PHE A 621 -44.63 -19.82 -30.42
#